data_AF-A0AA85GB89-F1
#
_entry.id   AF-A0AA85GB89-F1
#
_cell.length_a   1.000
_cell.length_b   1.000
_cell.length_c   1.000
_cell.angle_alpha   90.00
_cell.angle_beta   90.00
_cell.angle_gamma   90.00
#
_symmetry.space_group_name_H-M   'P 1'
#
loop_
_entity.id
_entity.type
_entity.pdbx_description
1 polymer ?
#
loop_
_entity_poly.entity_id
_entity_poly.type
_entity_poly.pdbx_seq_one_letter_code
_entity_poly.pdbx_strand_id
1 'polypeptide(L)'
;MIVQRYIFKGLILQDRKFYMESYYRTTKPFITATPNEIIWGYTHSNIKSCHTFGQCPEKISVFSRENGSSIEEFLLKTGVDGMNERGNVVEFNGRKELNQWNSKYANMINGSEGAFMGFDLSVGVRRHIFVPGICRSVVMEATKLVPHPKFSKLQVLTFEPAEVEENSNIYPSVSEFCQGQNYEPKCAPEGFVSLSPCLKNDNHLPLYGSPGHFGGADPKIRNQFNGISEQDEVDDKTVLYVEPLTGLTLGAHQSLQISFYIDNEKNPSMPFRLMRGPYFFPIINIVNEVYPPTETLNTLYQMVQISKYWFNWAVYILGGICLLVILFTTMTIIRIARHRNRMG
;
A
#
# COMPACT_ATOMS: atom_id res chain seq x y z
N MET A 1 6.77 4.99 17.68
CA MET A 1 6.82 3.57 17.27
C MET A 1 5.46 3.25 16.68
N ILE A 2 5.31 3.46 15.36
CA ILE A 2 4.05 3.19 14.66
C ILE A 2 4.10 1.69 14.36
N VAL A 3 3.34 0.91 15.11
CA VAL A 3 3.18 -0.53 14.86
C VAL A 3 2.13 -0.67 13.76
N GLN A 4 2.55 -0.68 12.50
CA GLN A 4 1.69 -1.10 11.40
C GLN A 4 1.63 -2.63 11.42
N ARG A 5 0.50 -3.19 11.87
CA ARG A 5 0.19 -4.61 11.70
C ARG A 5 -0.51 -4.75 10.35
N TYR A 6 0.07 -5.52 9.43
CA TYR A 6 -0.53 -5.82 8.12
C TYR A 6 -1.44 -7.05 8.23
N ILE A 7 -2.51 -7.07 7.41
CA ILE A 7 -3.88 -7.42 7.84
C ILE A 7 -4.44 -8.75 7.27
N PHE A 8 -3.66 -9.66 6.68
CA PHE A 8 -4.26 -10.68 5.78
C PHE A 8 -3.80 -12.13 5.96
N LYS A 9 -4.19 -12.78 7.06
CA LYS A 9 -4.04 -14.25 7.21
C LYS A 9 -5.31 -15.04 7.59
N GLY A 10 -6.52 -14.47 7.50
CA GLY A 10 -7.69 -15.08 8.17
C GLY A 10 -8.60 -16.01 7.36
N LEU A 11 -8.60 -16.00 6.03
CA LEU A 11 -9.60 -16.74 5.24
C LEU A 11 -9.08 -18.14 4.86
N ILE A 12 -9.79 -19.20 5.28
CA ILE A 12 -9.36 -20.61 5.16
C ILE A 12 -10.51 -21.49 4.62
N LEU A 13 -10.44 -21.99 3.37
CA LEU A 13 -11.24 -23.13 2.87
C LEU A 13 -10.40 -24.02 1.93
N GLN A 14 -10.11 -25.24 2.35
CA GLN A 14 -9.17 -26.13 1.66
C GLN A 14 -9.76 -26.71 0.37
N ASP A 15 -8.94 -26.81 -0.68
CA ASP A 15 -9.26 -27.44 -1.96
C ASP A 15 -9.00 -28.97 -1.90
N ARG A 16 -10.06 -29.78 -1.77
CA ARG A 16 -10.05 -31.21 -2.15
C ARG A 16 -11.41 -31.64 -2.75
N LYS A 17 -11.37 -31.96 -4.04
CA LYS A 17 -12.47 -32.38 -4.92
C LYS A 17 -13.37 -33.55 -4.45
N PHE A 18 -12.99 -34.36 -3.45
CA PHE A 18 -13.70 -35.63 -3.20
C PHE A 18 -14.76 -35.59 -2.07
N TYR A 19 -14.66 -34.66 -1.11
CA TYR A 19 -15.63 -34.55 0.00
C TYR A 19 -16.63 -33.38 -0.16
N MET A 20 -16.44 -32.53 -1.17
CA MET A 20 -17.19 -31.29 -1.34
C MET A 20 -18.60 -31.45 -1.95
N GLU A 21 -18.84 -32.47 -2.79
CA GLU A 21 -20.10 -32.54 -3.56
C GLU A 21 -21.35 -32.85 -2.73
N SER A 22 -21.23 -33.59 -1.62
CA SER A 22 -22.36 -33.79 -0.69
C SER A 22 -22.44 -32.66 0.36
N TYR A 23 -21.30 -32.07 0.72
CA TYR A 23 -21.16 -31.01 1.73
C TYR A 23 -21.83 -29.69 1.32
N TYR A 24 -21.72 -29.31 0.04
CA TYR A 24 -22.33 -28.07 -0.46
C TYR A 24 -23.80 -28.19 -0.82
N ARG A 25 -24.37 -29.40 -0.94
CA ARG A 25 -25.81 -29.55 -1.23
C ARG A 25 -26.72 -29.10 -0.09
N THR A 26 -26.22 -29.12 1.14
CA THR A 26 -27.00 -28.76 2.34
C THR A 26 -26.60 -27.41 2.95
N THR A 27 -25.53 -26.79 2.44
CA THR A 27 -25.01 -25.53 3.00
C THR A 27 -25.65 -24.34 2.30
N LYS A 28 -26.28 -23.43 3.06
CA LYS A 28 -26.83 -22.19 2.50
C LYS A 28 -25.69 -21.28 2.01
N PRO A 29 -25.84 -20.64 0.83
CA PRO A 29 -24.80 -19.77 0.27
C PRO A 29 -24.59 -18.49 1.09
N PHE A 30 -25.61 -18.06 1.83
CA PHE A 30 -25.55 -16.90 2.72
C PHE A 30 -25.79 -17.34 4.15
N ILE A 31 -25.03 -16.74 5.06
CA ILE A 31 -25.15 -16.95 6.50
C ILE A 31 -25.38 -15.61 7.19
N THR A 32 -26.03 -15.66 8.35
CA THR A 32 -26.12 -14.51 9.26
C THR A 32 -25.09 -14.72 10.36
N ALA A 33 -24.17 -13.77 10.50
CA ALA A 33 -23.13 -13.78 11.53
C ALA A 33 -22.96 -12.35 12.08
N THR A 34 -22.52 -12.26 13.33
CA THR A 34 -22.19 -10.99 13.97
C THR A 34 -20.89 -10.41 13.41
N PRO A 35 -20.65 -9.09 13.53
CA PRO A 35 -19.38 -8.49 13.12
C PRO A 35 -18.17 -9.17 13.79
N ASN A 36 -18.28 -9.52 15.07
CA ASN A 36 -17.23 -10.22 15.81
C ASN A 36 -16.90 -11.59 15.20
N GLU A 37 -17.91 -12.34 14.78
CA GLU A 37 -17.74 -13.65 14.13
C GLU A 37 -17.14 -13.52 12.73
N ILE A 38 -17.48 -12.50 11.96
CA ILE A 38 -16.88 -12.25 10.64
C ILE A 38 -15.40 -11.88 10.77
N ILE A 39 -15.09 -10.96 11.69
CA ILE A 39 -13.74 -10.40 11.89
C ILE A 39 -12.83 -11.45 12.52
N TRP A 40 -13.19 -11.99 13.69
CA TRP A 40 -12.31 -12.85 14.50
C TRP A 40 -12.56 -14.34 14.33
N GLY A 41 -13.72 -14.68 13.77
CA GLY A 41 -14.02 -16.01 13.30
C GLY A 41 -15.12 -16.72 14.06
N TYR A 42 -15.78 -17.63 13.35
CA TYR A 42 -16.78 -18.54 13.91
C TYR A 42 -16.49 -19.98 13.49
N THR A 43 -16.96 -20.92 14.29
CA THR A 43 -16.86 -22.36 14.00
C THR A 43 -18.20 -22.84 13.48
N HIS A 44 -18.25 -23.27 12.22
CA HIS A 44 -19.40 -23.98 11.69
C HIS A 44 -19.33 -25.47 12.07
N SER A 45 -20.49 -26.12 12.30
CA SER A 45 -20.57 -27.54 12.67
C SER A 45 -19.77 -28.44 11.73
N ASN A 46 -19.88 -28.15 10.43
CA ASN A 46 -19.21 -28.88 9.38
C ASN A 46 -17.67 -28.69 9.36
N ILE A 47 -17.18 -27.55 9.83
CA ILE A 47 -15.76 -27.21 9.90
C ILE A 47 -15.12 -27.87 11.10
N LYS A 48 -15.85 -27.93 12.23
CA LYS A 48 -15.42 -28.65 13.42
C LYS A 48 -15.08 -30.11 13.12
N SER A 49 -15.91 -30.80 12.34
CA SER A 49 -15.66 -32.17 11.90
C SER A 49 -14.39 -32.27 11.06
N CYS A 50 -14.24 -31.43 10.03
CA CYS A 50 -13.08 -31.43 9.14
C CYS A 50 -11.77 -31.02 9.84
N HIS A 51 -11.82 -30.06 10.77
CA HIS A 51 -10.68 -29.64 11.60
C HIS A 51 -10.18 -30.78 12.49
N THR A 52 -11.09 -31.58 13.05
CA THR A 52 -10.73 -32.77 13.84
C THR A 52 -9.89 -33.76 13.03
N PHE A 53 -10.06 -33.80 11.71
CA PHE A 53 -9.26 -34.62 10.79
C PHE A 53 -8.03 -33.89 10.22
N GLY A 54 -7.71 -32.68 10.69
CA GLY A 54 -6.59 -31.86 10.21
C GLY A 54 -6.75 -31.34 8.78
N GLN A 55 -7.98 -31.31 8.26
CA GLN A 55 -8.28 -30.97 6.87
C GLN A 55 -8.81 -29.54 6.69
N CYS A 56 -9.16 -28.86 7.78
CA CYS A 56 -9.81 -27.56 7.77
C CYS A 56 -9.30 -26.67 8.92
N PRO A 57 -9.52 -25.35 8.86
CA PRO A 57 -9.28 -24.46 10.00
C PRO A 57 -10.20 -24.78 11.16
N GLU A 58 -9.83 -24.31 12.35
CA GLU A 58 -10.76 -24.28 13.48
C GLU A 58 -11.90 -23.26 13.30
N LYS A 59 -11.62 -22.13 12.65
CA LYS A 59 -12.54 -21.00 12.45
C LYS A 59 -12.44 -20.42 11.04
N ILE A 60 -13.57 -19.98 10.49
CA ILE A 60 -13.60 -19.08 9.31
C ILE A 60 -13.64 -17.66 9.83
N SER A 61 -12.80 -16.78 9.29
CA SER A 61 -12.69 -15.38 9.70
C SER A 61 -12.08 -14.53 8.60
N VAL A 62 -12.12 -13.21 8.71
CA VAL A 62 -11.24 -12.33 7.92
C VAL A 62 -9.86 -12.14 8.59
N PHE A 63 -9.79 -12.13 9.94
CA PHE A 63 -8.60 -11.77 10.73
C PHE A 63 -8.26 -12.71 11.91
N SER A 64 -8.67 -13.98 11.90
CA SER A 64 -8.46 -14.89 13.05
C SER A 64 -7.01 -14.99 13.53
N ARG A 65 -6.04 -14.77 12.64
CA ARG A 65 -4.60 -14.89 12.93
C ARG A 65 -3.93 -13.57 13.27
N GLU A 66 -4.65 -12.45 13.39
CA GLU A 66 -4.04 -11.15 13.68
C GLU A 66 -3.94 -10.84 15.17
N ASN A 67 -4.76 -11.49 15.99
CA ASN A 67 -4.74 -11.28 17.44
C ASN A 67 -3.68 -12.17 18.10
N GLY A 68 -2.55 -11.55 18.49
CA GLY A 68 -1.45 -12.24 19.16
C GLY A 68 -0.49 -13.00 18.22
N SER A 69 -0.48 -12.67 16.92
CA SER A 69 0.48 -13.21 15.96
C SER A 69 1.94 -12.84 16.26
N SER A 70 2.85 -13.65 15.71
CA SER A 70 4.27 -13.34 15.62
C SER A 70 4.49 -11.99 14.94
N ILE A 71 5.38 -11.18 15.52
CA ILE A 71 5.81 -9.91 14.96
C ILE A 71 6.41 -10.17 13.56
N GLU A 72 5.97 -9.42 12.56
CA GLU A 72 6.62 -9.43 11.25
C GLU A 72 7.99 -8.75 11.36
N GLU A 73 9.03 -9.41 10.85
CA GLU A 73 10.40 -8.93 10.95
C GLU A 73 10.85 -8.31 9.62
N PHE A 74 11.28 -7.05 9.68
CA PHE A 74 11.83 -6.31 8.55
C PHE A 74 13.30 -6.01 8.78
N LEU A 75 14.14 -6.36 7.81
CA LEU A 75 15.51 -5.85 7.72
C LEU A 75 15.51 -4.68 6.74
N LEU A 76 15.82 -3.47 7.22
CA LEU A 76 15.75 -2.24 6.43
C LEU A 76 17.14 -1.66 6.17
N LYS A 77 17.33 -1.03 5.00
CA LYS A 77 18.52 -0.23 4.72
C LYS A 77 18.53 1.03 5.59
N THR A 78 19.70 1.33 6.18
CA THR A 78 19.90 2.53 7.01
C THR A 78 20.08 3.80 6.19
N GLY A 79 20.47 3.68 4.92
CA GLY A 79 20.77 4.79 4.01
C GLY A 79 22.26 5.19 3.96
N VAL A 80 23.15 4.44 4.64
CA VAL A 80 24.60 4.70 4.61
C VAL A 80 25.18 4.57 3.19
N ASP A 81 24.75 3.56 2.44
CA ASP A 81 25.21 3.32 1.06
C ASP A 81 24.50 4.21 0.02
N GLY A 82 23.42 4.87 0.42
CA GLY A 82 22.61 5.70 -0.45
C GLY A 82 21.39 6.26 0.29
N MET A 83 21.30 7.59 0.40
CA MET A 83 20.23 8.25 1.15
C MET A 83 18.84 7.90 0.64
N ASN A 84 18.65 7.83 -0.69
CA ASN A 84 17.36 7.46 -1.29
C ASN A 84 16.97 5.99 -1.11
N GLU A 85 17.89 5.14 -0.64
CA GLU A 85 17.60 3.73 -0.34
C GLU A 85 17.26 3.49 1.13
N ARG A 86 17.34 4.53 1.98
CA ARG A 86 16.95 4.44 3.38
C ARG A 86 15.53 3.88 3.50
N GLY A 87 15.31 2.98 4.45
CA GLY A 87 14.01 2.37 4.69
C GLY A 87 13.60 1.32 3.66
N ASN A 88 14.38 1.09 2.60
CA ASN A 88 14.11 -0.01 1.67
C ASN A 88 14.23 -1.35 2.40
N VAL A 89 13.30 -2.25 2.10
CA VAL A 89 13.26 -3.59 2.67
C VAL A 89 14.31 -4.46 1.98
N VAL A 90 15.19 -5.06 2.78
CA VAL A 90 16.19 -6.03 2.34
C VAL A 90 15.68 -7.44 2.55
N GLU A 91 15.07 -7.70 3.71
CA GLU A 91 14.47 -8.98 4.05
C GLU A 91 13.15 -8.78 4.79
N PHE A 92 12.20 -9.67 4.51
CA PHE A 92 10.95 -9.82 5.22
C PHE A 92 10.85 -11.24 5.76
N ASN A 93 10.74 -11.38 7.09
CA ASN A 93 10.72 -12.67 7.79
C ASN A 93 11.86 -13.61 7.35
N GLY A 94 13.09 -13.07 7.27
CA GLY A 94 14.30 -13.79 6.88
C GLY A 94 14.38 -14.17 5.39
N ARG A 95 13.52 -13.60 4.53
CA ARG A 95 13.50 -13.86 3.09
C ARG A 95 13.78 -12.59 2.29
N LYS A 96 14.62 -12.71 1.26
CA LYS A 96 14.96 -11.62 0.32
C LYS A 96 13.96 -11.50 -0.83
N GLU A 97 13.20 -12.54 -1.07
CA GLU A 97 12.14 -12.59 -2.08
C GLU A 97 10.97 -13.43 -1.54
N LEU A 98 9.80 -13.14 -2.08
CA LEU A 98 8.57 -13.88 -1.89
C LEU A 98 8.61 -15.21 -2.66
N ASN A 99 7.66 -16.08 -2.37
CA ASN A 99 7.45 -17.34 -3.09
C ASN A 99 5.97 -17.59 -3.42
N GLN A 100 5.16 -16.54 -3.35
CA GLN A 100 3.72 -16.56 -3.53
C GLN A 100 3.35 -16.57 -5.02
N TRP A 101 4.17 -15.94 -5.88
CA TRP A 101 3.91 -15.78 -7.31
C TRP A 101 4.71 -16.76 -8.16
N ASN A 102 4.25 -17.00 -9.40
CA ASN A 102 4.98 -17.84 -10.37
C ASN A 102 6.14 -17.10 -11.04
N SER A 103 6.11 -15.76 -11.04
CA SER A 103 7.15 -14.92 -11.62
C SER A 103 8.20 -14.53 -10.58
N LYS A 104 9.47 -14.49 -11.01
CA LYS A 104 10.54 -13.93 -10.19
C LYS A 104 10.30 -12.46 -9.86
N TYR A 105 9.83 -11.68 -10.83
CA TYR A 105 9.59 -10.26 -10.62
C TYR A 105 8.47 -10.01 -9.60
N ALA A 106 7.34 -10.69 -9.76
CA ALA A 106 6.21 -10.54 -8.84
C ALA A 106 6.57 -10.93 -7.39
N ASN A 107 7.62 -11.74 -7.22
CA ASN A 107 8.16 -12.12 -5.93
C ASN A 107 9.24 -11.16 -5.38
N MET A 108 9.66 -10.14 -6.13
CA MET A 108 10.65 -9.18 -5.62
C MET A 108 10.06 -8.32 -4.50
N ILE A 109 10.85 -8.11 -3.46
CA ILE A 109 10.56 -7.16 -2.38
C ILE A 109 11.23 -5.85 -2.75
N ASN A 110 10.46 -4.94 -3.36
CA ASN A 110 10.92 -3.65 -3.85
C ASN A 110 10.43 -2.50 -2.96
N GLY A 111 11.32 -1.54 -2.71
CA GLY A 111 11.00 -0.29 -2.01
C GLY A 111 10.97 -0.42 -0.49
N SER A 112 10.36 0.55 0.17
CA SER A 112 10.22 0.60 1.62
C SER A 112 8.93 -0.06 2.10
N GLU A 113 8.74 -0.14 3.42
CA GLU A 113 7.45 -0.53 4.02
C GLU A 113 6.39 0.61 4.01
N GLY A 114 6.68 1.76 3.39
CA GLY A 114 5.78 2.90 3.28
C GLY A 114 5.93 3.95 4.40
N ALA A 115 6.73 3.71 5.43
CA ALA A 115 7.06 4.71 6.45
C ALA A 115 8.01 5.82 5.94
N PHE A 116 8.84 5.48 4.95
CA PHE A 116 9.82 6.38 4.35
C PHE A 116 9.85 6.21 2.83
N MET A 117 9.71 7.28 2.09
CA MET A 117 9.50 7.25 0.63
C MET A 117 10.72 7.73 -0.17
N GLY A 118 11.86 7.92 0.47
CA GLY A 118 13.05 8.50 -0.17
C GLY A 118 13.06 10.02 -0.12
N PHE A 119 14.15 10.62 -0.58
CA PHE A 119 14.30 12.07 -0.71
C PHE A 119 13.97 12.52 -2.14
N ASP A 120 14.16 13.83 -2.39
CA ASP A 120 13.95 14.49 -3.69
C ASP A 120 12.54 14.25 -4.26
N LEU A 121 11.53 14.41 -3.40
CA LEU A 121 10.14 14.16 -3.76
C LEU A 121 9.49 15.40 -4.39
N SER A 122 8.82 15.19 -5.51
CA SER A 122 8.00 16.16 -6.22
C SER A 122 6.79 15.45 -6.85
N VAL A 123 5.82 16.22 -7.33
CA VAL A 123 4.66 15.66 -8.06
C VAL A 123 5.15 14.90 -9.31
N GLY A 124 4.58 13.72 -9.55
CA GLY A 124 4.95 12.78 -10.61
C GLY A 124 6.03 11.77 -10.19
N VAL A 125 6.66 11.93 -9.02
CA VAL A 125 7.65 10.97 -8.53
C VAL A 125 6.97 9.66 -8.15
N ARG A 126 7.51 8.55 -8.65
CA ARG A 126 7.08 7.19 -8.31
C ARG A 126 8.04 6.51 -7.35
N ARG A 127 7.50 5.71 -6.43
CA ARG A 127 8.23 4.91 -5.45
C ARG A 127 7.58 3.54 -5.30
N HIS A 128 8.40 2.50 -5.21
CA HIS A 128 7.91 1.20 -4.77
C HIS A 128 7.67 1.21 -3.26
N ILE A 129 6.63 0.52 -2.82
CA ILE A 129 6.47 0.08 -1.44
C ILE A 129 6.17 -1.41 -1.43
N PHE A 130 6.70 -2.12 -0.45
CA PHE A 130 6.37 -3.51 -0.18
C PHE A 130 5.20 -3.58 0.80
N VAL A 131 4.13 -4.29 0.42
CA VAL A 131 2.91 -4.41 1.23
C VAL A 131 2.67 -5.89 1.57
N PRO A 132 3.07 -6.34 2.78
CA PRO A 132 2.92 -7.74 3.19
C PRO A 132 1.48 -8.23 3.10
N GLY A 133 0.51 -7.38 3.43
CA GLY A 133 -0.92 -7.73 3.44
C GLY A 133 -1.50 -8.13 2.08
N ILE A 134 -0.83 -7.79 0.97
CA ILE A 134 -1.21 -8.23 -0.38
C ILE A 134 -0.10 -9.03 -1.07
N CYS A 135 0.94 -9.40 -0.30
CA CYS A 135 2.09 -10.21 -0.72
C CYS A 135 2.74 -9.77 -2.02
N ARG A 136 2.91 -8.48 -2.22
CA ARG A 136 3.65 -7.94 -3.36
C ARG A 136 4.13 -6.52 -3.07
N SER A 137 5.06 -6.06 -3.88
CA SER A 137 5.33 -4.63 -4.00
C SER A 137 4.33 -3.96 -4.96
N VAL A 138 4.02 -2.70 -4.65
CA VAL A 138 3.19 -1.81 -5.47
C VAL A 138 3.95 -0.52 -5.74
N VAL A 139 3.54 0.19 -6.79
CA VAL A 139 4.09 1.50 -7.14
C VAL A 139 3.12 2.56 -6.63
N MET A 140 3.65 3.55 -5.93
CA MET A 140 2.93 4.73 -5.47
C MET A 140 3.47 5.96 -6.21
N GLU A 141 2.59 6.86 -6.60
CA GLU A 141 2.93 8.11 -7.28
C GLU A 141 2.52 9.33 -6.47
N ALA A 142 3.40 10.32 -6.39
CA ALA A 142 3.10 11.62 -5.79
C ALA A 142 2.17 12.43 -6.71
N THR A 143 0.91 12.65 -6.30
CA THR A 143 -0.12 13.26 -7.15
C THR A 143 -0.25 14.77 -6.93
N LYS A 144 -0.28 15.24 -5.68
CA LYS A 144 -0.49 16.67 -5.34
C LYS A 144 0.22 17.07 -4.06
N LEU A 145 0.57 18.34 -3.96
CA LEU A 145 1.09 18.98 -2.74
C LEU A 145 -0.07 19.70 -2.03
N VAL A 146 -0.38 19.29 -0.80
CA VAL A 146 -1.53 19.78 -0.03
C VAL A 146 -1.15 20.08 1.43
N PRO A 147 -1.95 20.89 2.16
CA PRO A 147 -1.84 20.99 3.60
C PRO A 147 -2.08 19.64 4.28
N HIS A 148 -1.32 19.32 5.32
CA HIS A 148 -1.49 18.09 6.08
C HIS A 148 -2.88 18.06 6.76
N PRO A 149 -3.65 16.95 6.64
CA PRO A 149 -5.05 16.89 7.09
C PRO A 149 -5.27 17.22 8.57
N LYS A 150 -4.31 16.87 9.43
CA LYS A 150 -4.38 17.14 10.88
C LYS A 150 -3.52 18.34 11.33
N PHE A 151 -2.74 18.95 10.44
CA PHE A 151 -1.84 20.06 10.80
C PHE A 151 -1.51 20.96 9.59
N SER A 152 -2.41 21.90 9.29
CA SER A 152 -2.40 22.70 8.06
C SER A 152 -1.14 23.55 7.80
N LYS A 153 -0.30 23.81 8.82
CA LYS A 153 0.97 24.53 8.66
C LYS A 153 2.03 23.73 7.90
N LEU A 154 1.88 22.40 7.86
CA LEU A 154 2.79 21.50 7.17
C LEU A 154 2.24 21.14 5.79
N GLN A 155 3.09 21.17 4.77
CA GLN A 155 2.77 20.75 3.41
C GLN A 155 3.25 19.32 3.20
N VAL A 156 2.43 18.50 2.54
CA VAL A 156 2.71 17.09 2.27
C VAL A 156 2.30 16.72 0.84
N LEU A 157 3.06 15.83 0.22
CA LEU A 157 2.70 15.17 -1.03
C LEU A 157 1.74 14.02 -0.72
N THR A 158 0.66 13.91 -1.48
CA THR A 158 -0.18 12.71 -1.46
C THR A 158 0.41 11.67 -2.41
N PHE A 159 0.65 10.47 -1.90
CA PHE A 159 1.04 9.32 -2.68
C PHE A 159 -0.15 8.38 -2.84
N GLU A 160 -0.50 8.05 -4.08
CA GLU A 160 -1.61 7.19 -4.45
C GLU A 160 -1.09 5.98 -5.25
N PRO A 161 -1.76 4.80 -5.21
CA PRO A 161 -1.38 3.67 -6.06
C PRO A 161 -1.39 4.08 -7.53
N ALA A 162 -0.29 3.83 -8.23
CA ALA A 162 -0.14 4.21 -9.62
C ALA A 162 -0.48 3.05 -10.55
N GLU A 163 -1.20 3.35 -11.63
CA GLU A 163 -1.21 2.49 -12.80
C GLU A 163 0.17 2.54 -13.46
N VAL A 164 0.68 1.37 -13.77
CA VAL A 164 2.05 1.24 -14.22
C VAL A 164 2.04 0.85 -15.70
N GLU A 165 2.36 1.83 -16.54
CA GLU A 165 2.63 1.57 -17.96
C GLU A 165 3.81 0.61 -18.08
N GLU A 166 3.63 -0.43 -18.89
CA GLU A 166 4.63 -1.50 -19.02
C GLU A 166 5.94 -0.94 -19.60
N ASN A 167 7.02 -1.04 -18.84
CA ASN A 167 8.36 -0.72 -19.28
C ASN A 167 9.33 -1.80 -18.81
N SER A 168 9.80 -2.60 -19.77
CA SER A 168 10.62 -3.80 -19.58
C SER A 168 11.81 -3.69 -18.60
N ASN A 169 12.31 -2.47 -18.34
CA ASN A 169 13.47 -2.26 -17.47
C ASN A 169 13.15 -1.71 -16.07
N ILE A 170 11.98 -1.11 -15.85
CA ILE A 170 11.66 -0.40 -14.60
C ILE A 170 10.37 -0.94 -13.97
N TYR A 171 9.38 -1.25 -14.82
CA TYR A 171 8.07 -1.69 -14.41
C TYR A 171 7.57 -2.83 -15.32
N PRO A 172 7.76 -4.07 -14.91
CA PRO A 172 7.33 -5.25 -15.65
C PRO A 172 5.81 -5.37 -15.77
N SER A 173 5.40 -6.18 -16.72
CA SER A 173 4.00 -6.38 -17.09
C SER A 173 3.14 -6.82 -15.91
N VAL A 174 1.91 -6.30 -15.85
CA VAL A 174 0.88 -6.74 -14.90
C VAL A 174 0.62 -8.25 -15.02
N SER A 175 0.91 -8.83 -16.20
CA SER A 175 0.82 -10.28 -16.45
C SER A 175 1.71 -11.13 -15.55
N GLU A 176 2.78 -10.58 -14.99
CA GLU A 176 3.66 -11.28 -14.03
C GLU A 176 2.94 -11.60 -12.71
N PHE A 177 1.86 -10.87 -12.40
CA PHE A 177 0.98 -11.11 -11.25
C PHE A 177 -0.24 -11.98 -11.61
N CYS A 178 -0.28 -12.59 -12.79
CA CYS A 178 -1.37 -13.47 -13.19
C CYS A 178 -1.06 -14.93 -12.86
N GLN A 179 -1.77 -15.49 -11.88
CA GLN A 179 -1.64 -16.90 -11.51
C GLN A 179 -2.96 -17.53 -11.04
N GLY A 180 -4.06 -17.10 -11.65
CA GLY A 180 -5.37 -17.65 -11.34
C GLY A 180 -5.47 -19.16 -11.53
N GLN A 181 -6.14 -19.84 -10.59
CA GLN A 181 -6.52 -21.24 -10.67
C GLN A 181 -7.68 -21.49 -11.65
N ASN A 182 -8.00 -22.76 -11.90
CA ASN A 182 -9.06 -23.17 -12.84
C ASN A 182 -10.46 -22.62 -12.49
N TYR A 183 -10.71 -22.29 -11.22
CA TYR A 183 -11.99 -21.77 -10.72
C TYR A 183 -12.01 -20.24 -10.54
N GLU A 184 -10.95 -19.53 -10.93
CA GLU A 184 -10.86 -18.08 -10.86
C GLU A 184 -10.39 -17.49 -12.21
N PRO A 185 -10.45 -16.16 -12.42
CA PRO A 185 -9.86 -15.53 -13.60
C PRO A 185 -8.33 -15.68 -13.58
N LYS A 186 -7.71 -15.88 -14.75
CA LYS A 186 -6.25 -16.00 -14.89
C LYS A 186 -5.49 -14.81 -14.29
N CYS A 187 -6.06 -13.62 -14.45
CA CYS A 187 -5.54 -12.35 -13.95
C CYS A 187 -6.63 -11.65 -13.12
N ALA A 188 -6.23 -10.89 -12.10
CA ALA A 188 -7.16 -9.94 -11.48
C ALA A 188 -7.62 -8.91 -12.52
N PRO A 189 -8.91 -8.53 -12.52
CA PRO A 189 -9.38 -7.44 -13.37
C PRO A 189 -8.78 -6.11 -12.93
N GLU A 190 -8.88 -5.11 -13.80
CA GLU A 190 -8.51 -3.72 -13.50
C GLU A 190 -9.21 -3.22 -12.22
N GLY A 191 -8.49 -2.44 -11.41
CA GLY A 191 -8.96 -2.00 -10.08
C GLY A 191 -8.85 -3.05 -8.97
N PHE A 192 -8.44 -4.29 -9.27
CA PHE A 192 -8.31 -5.36 -8.28
C PHE A 192 -6.89 -5.91 -8.15
N VAL A 193 -6.59 -6.41 -6.95
CA VAL A 193 -5.42 -7.24 -6.63
C VAL A 193 -5.88 -8.61 -6.15
N SER A 194 -5.28 -9.68 -6.66
CA SER A 194 -5.55 -11.03 -6.14
C SER A 194 -4.87 -11.22 -4.79
N LEU A 195 -5.65 -11.63 -3.79
CA LEU A 195 -5.18 -11.98 -2.44
C LEU A 195 -4.98 -13.50 -2.28
N SER A 196 -5.47 -14.30 -3.22
CA SER A 196 -5.28 -15.77 -3.27
C SER A 196 -3.81 -16.18 -3.03
N PRO A 197 -2.81 -15.50 -3.60
CA PRO A 197 -1.39 -15.84 -3.43
C PRO A 197 -0.88 -15.72 -1.99
N CYS A 198 -1.41 -14.76 -1.22
CA CYS A 198 -1.08 -14.64 0.20
C CYS A 198 -1.57 -15.83 1.01
N LEU A 199 -2.67 -16.42 0.56
CA LEU A 199 -3.34 -17.52 1.24
C LEU A 199 -2.88 -18.88 0.71
N LYS A 200 -1.98 -18.93 -0.28
CA LYS A 200 -1.51 -20.16 -0.96
C LYS A 200 -1.12 -21.30 -0.02
N ASN A 201 -0.43 -20.97 1.08
CA ASN A 201 0.06 -21.95 2.04
C ASN A 201 -1.03 -22.53 2.93
N ASP A 202 -2.11 -21.79 3.12
CA ASP A 202 -3.23 -22.21 3.93
C ASP A 202 -4.32 -22.79 3.01
N ASN A 203 -4.86 -21.98 2.08
CA ASN A 203 -6.00 -22.31 1.23
C ASN A 203 -6.07 -21.35 0.05
N HIS A 204 -6.16 -21.88 -1.17
CA HIS A 204 -6.24 -21.06 -2.37
C HIS A 204 -7.66 -20.46 -2.52
N LEU A 205 -8.03 -19.52 -1.66
CA LEU A 205 -9.31 -18.84 -1.72
C LEU A 205 -9.29 -17.72 -2.78
N PRO A 206 -10.30 -17.64 -3.66
CA PRO A 206 -10.32 -16.66 -4.75
C PRO A 206 -10.78 -15.30 -4.24
N LEU A 207 -9.95 -14.68 -3.41
CA LEU A 207 -10.18 -13.38 -2.81
C LEU A 207 -9.47 -12.29 -3.59
N TYR A 208 -10.13 -11.15 -3.68
CA TYR A 208 -9.64 -9.99 -4.38
C TYR A 208 -9.80 -8.74 -3.52
N GLY A 209 -8.76 -7.91 -3.50
CA GLY A 209 -8.79 -6.59 -2.91
C GLY A 209 -9.08 -5.54 -3.98
N SER A 210 -9.88 -4.54 -3.65
CA SER A 210 -10.07 -3.32 -4.45
C SER A 210 -10.11 -2.10 -3.52
N PRO A 211 -9.99 -0.87 -4.03
CA PRO A 211 -10.45 0.31 -3.30
C PRO A 211 -11.94 0.19 -2.92
N GLY A 212 -12.38 1.02 -1.98
CA GLY A 212 -13.78 1.08 -1.54
C GLY A 212 -14.74 1.33 -2.72
N HIS A 213 -15.94 0.73 -2.66
CA HIS A 213 -16.96 0.80 -3.71
C HIS A 213 -16.48 0.40 -5.12
N PHE A 214 -15.47 -0.47 -5.20
CA PHE A 214 -14.83 -0.91 -6.46
C PHE A 214 -14.15 0.23 -7.25
N GLY A 215 -13.55 1.18 -6.55
CA GLY A 215 -12.79 2.25 -7.17
C GLY A 215 -11.73 1.76 -8.17
N GLY A 216 -11.66 2.39 -9.34
CA GLY A 216 -10.74 2.02 -10.42
C GLY A 216 -11.09 0.73 -11.18
N ALA A 217 -12.19 0.05 -10.86
CA ALA A 217 -12.65 -1.12 -11.61
C ALA A 217 -13.62 -0.76 -12.74
N ASP A 218 -13.80 -1.68 -13.70
CA ASP A 218 -14.83 -1.55 -14.74
C ASP A 218 -16.21 -1.33 -14.06
N PRO A 219 -16.94 -0.24 -14.40
CA PRO A 219 -18.25 0.06 -13.83
C PRO A 219 -19.25 -1.11 -13.92
N LYS A 220 -19.10 -2.03 -14.87
CA LYS A 220 -19.92 -3.24 -14.98
C LYS A 220 -19.87 -4.10 -13.72
N ILE A 221 -18.72 -4.20 -13.04
CA ILE A 221 -18.58 -5.00 -11.82
C ILE A 221 -19.44 -4.40 -10.70
N ARG A 222 -19.35 -3.08 -10.51
CA ARG A 222 -20.15 -2.35 -9.53
C ARG A 222 -21.65 -2.43 -9.84
N ASN A 223 -22.02 -2.23 -11.10
CA ASN A 223 -23.41 -2.22 -11.57
C ASN A 223 -24.13 -3.57 -11.44
N GLN A 224 -23.42 -4.66 -11.11
CA GLN A 224 -24.03 -5.95 -10.76
C GLN A 224 -24.71 -5.94 -9.37
N PHE A 225 -24.42 -4.94 -8.53
CA PHE A 225 -24.92 -4.85 -7.16
C PHE A 225 -25.80 -3.62 -6.96
N ASN A 226 -26.98 -3.82 -6.37
CA ASN A 226 -27.81 -2.72 -5.91
C ASN A 226 -27.30 -2.23 -4.56
N GLY A 227 -27.12 -0.92 -4.40
CA GLY A 227 -26.77 -0.29 -3.12
C GLY A 227 -25.30 0.07 -2.94
N ILE A 228 -24.45 -0.14 -3.96
CA ILE A 228 -23.05 0.32 -3.96
C ILE A 228 -23.00 1.64 -4.74
N SER A 229 -22.63 2.72 -4.06
CA SER A 229 -22.53 4.06 -4.63
C SER A 229 -21.31 4.20 -5.56
N GLU A 230 -21.15 5.37 -6.18
CA GLU A 230 -19.87 5.73 -6.80
C GLU A 230 -18.78 5.86 -5.75
N GLN A 231 -17.53 5.75 -6.20
CA GLN A 231 -16.37 5.89 -5.34
C GLN A 231 -16.30 7.31 -4.77
N ASP A 232 -16.17 7.40 -3.46
CA ASP A 232 -15.89 8.63 -2.75
C ASP A 232 -14.39 8.97 -2.84
N GLU A 233 -14.05 10.19 -3.22
CA GLU A 233 -12.66 10.58 -3.41
C GLU A 233 -11.84 10.66 -2.11
N VAL A 234 -12.52 10.77 -0.97
CA VAL A 234 -11.91 10.91 0.35
C VAL A 234 -11.87 9.56 1.07
N ASP A 235 -12.99 8.84 1.10
CA ASP A 235 -13.15 7.65 1.96
C ASP A 235 -12.73 6.33 1.28
N ASP A 236 -12.72 6.29 -0.05
CA ASP A 236 -12.47 5.05 -0.80
C ASP A 236 -11.08 4.97 -1.43
N LYS A 237 -10.27 6.04 -1.35
CA LYS A 237 -8.91 6.08 -1.93
C LYS A 237 -7.88 5.71 -0.88
N THR A 238 -6.81 5.02 -1.28
CA THR A 238 -5.64 4.83 -0.42
C THR A 238 -4.62 5.94 -0.69
N VAL A 239 -4.26 6.71 0.33
CA VAL A 239 -3.38 7.87 0.26
C VAL A 239 -2.36 7.84 1.39
N LEU A 240 -1.09 8.05 1.05
CA LEU A 240 -0.02 8.34 2.01
C LEU A 240 0.31 9.83 1.96
N TYR A 241 0.41 10.47 3.12
CA TYR A 241 0.77 11.88 3.25
C TYR A 241 2.25 11.99 3.60
N VAL A 242 3.09 12.44 2.67
CA VAL A 242 4.54 12.38 2.77
C VAL A 242 5.14 13.77 2.78
N GLU A 243 6.00 14.07 3.76
CA GLU A 243 6.70 15.35 3.78
C GLU A 243 7.82 15.35 2.72
N PRO A 244 7.82 16.32 1.78
CA PRO A 244 8.63 16.25 0.57
C PRO A 244 10.14 16.35 0.80
N LEU A 245 10.59 17.06 1.86
CA LEU A 245 12.01 17.25 2.11
C LEU A 245 12.65 16.03 2.78
N THR A 246 11.96 15.46 3.76
CA THR A 246 12.46 14.37 4.61
C THR A 246 12.06 13.00 4.09
N GLY A 247 11.03 12.91 3.25
CA GLY A 247 10.52 11.62 2.77
C GLY A 247 9.71 10.84 3.80
N LEU A 248 9.42 11.43 4.97
CA LEU A 248 8.68 10.77 6.03
C LEU A 248 7.19 10.75 5.71
N THR A 249 6.56 9.58 5.88
CA THR A 249 5.11 9.46 5.83
C THR A 249 4.53 9.94 7.16
N LEU A 250 3.79 11.04 7.11
CA LEU A 250 3.19 11.73 8.26
C LEU A 250 1.69 11.50 8.38
N GLY A 251 1.14 10.63 7.55
CA GLY A 251 -0.22 10.17 7.68
C GLY A 251 -0.52 9.14 6.62
N ALA A 252 -1.51 8.31 6.89
CA ALA A 252 -2.04 7.37 5.92
C ALA A 252 -3.55 7.27 6.10
N HIS A 253 -4.26 7.30 4.99
CA HIS A 253 -5.64 6.84 4.88
C HIS A 253 -5.62 5.66 3.92
N GLN A 254 -6.00 4.47 4.38
CA GLN A 254 -5.99 3.25 3.57
C GLN A 254 -7.41 2.70 3.50
N SER A 255 -7.90 2.51 2.28
CA SER A 255 -9.21 1.92 2.01
C SER A 255 -9.03 0.65 1.18
N LEU A 256 -9.55 -0.47 1.70
CA LEU A 256 -9.42 -1.79 1.08
C LEU A 256 -10.71 -2.59 1.27
N GLN A 257 -11.37 -2.85 0.14
CA GLN A 257 -12.51 -3.72 0.03
C GLN A 257 -12.07 -5.13 -0.34
N ILE A 258 -12.51 -6.12 0.43
CA ILE A 258 -12.27 -7.54 0.15
C ILE A 258 -13.51 -8.11 -0.51
N SER A 259 -13.33 -8.75 -1.65
CA SER A 259 -14.37 -9.41 -2.42
C SER A 259 -14.03 -10.88 -2.66
N PHE A 260 -15.05 -11.74 -2.68
CA PHE A 260 -14.93 -13.15 -3.01
C PHE A 260 -15.41 -13.40 -4.43
N TYR A 261 -14.59 -14.05 -5.25
CA TYR A 261 -14.97 -14.37 -6.61
C TYR A 261 -15.88 -15.61 -6.66
N ILE A 262 -17.02 -15.46 -7.32
CA ILE A 262 -18.02 -16.52 -7.49
C ILE A 262 -18.28 -16.70 -8.98
N ASP A 263 -17.95 -17.87 -9.51
CA ASP A 263 -18.27 -18.29 -10.87
C ASP A 263 -18.75 -19.75 -10.89
N ASN A 264 -20.02 -19.94 -11.25
CA ASN A 264 -20.63 -21.25 -11.29
C ASN A 264 -20.32 -22.03 -12.55
N GLU A 265 -19.98 -21.37 -13.66
CA GLU A 265 -19.61 -22.06 -14.91
C GLU A 265 -18.31 -22.84 -14.71
N LYS A 266 -17.37 -22.25 -13.96
CA LYS A 266 -16.09 -22.89 -13.64
C LYS A 266 -16.14 -23.82 -12.44
N ASN A 267 -17.15 -23.71 -11.56
CA ASN A 267 -17.26 -24.53 -10.34
C ASN A 267 -18.70 -24.97 -10.02
N PRO A 268 -19.28 -25.92 -10.78
CA PRO A 268 -20.67 -26.39 -10.60
C PRO A 268 -20.91 -27.13 -9.27
N SER A 269 -19.85 -27.51 -8.56
CA SER A 269 -19.91 -28.14 -7.22
C SER A 269 -20.20 -27.16 -6.08
N MET A 270 -20.03 -25.84 -6.28
CA MET A 270 -20.28 -24.85 -5.24
C MET A 270 -21.78 -24.70 -4.91
N PRO A 271 -22.14 -24.29 -3.68
CA PRO A 271 -23.53 -24.12 -3.24
C PRO A 271 -24.24 -22.94 -3.92
N PHE A 272 -23.51 -22.18 -4.74
CA PHE A 272 -23.97 -20.98 -5.40
C PHE A 272 -24.74 -21.23 -6.70
N ARG A 273 -25.06 -22.49 -7.06
CA ARG A 273 -25.60 -22.95 -8.37
C ARG A 273 -26.70 -22.10 -9.02
N LEU A 274 -27.45 -21.32 -8.25
CA LEU A 274 -28.52 -20.44 -8.75
C LEU A 274 -28.05 -19.03 -9.14
N MET A 275 -26.82 -18.64 -8.80
CA MET A 275 -26.22 -17.36 -9.22
C MET A 275 -25.76 -17.45 -10.67
N ARG A 276 -25.96 -16.39 -11.46
CA ARG A 276 -25.58 -16.42 -12.89
C ARG A 276 -24.09 -16.19 -13.12
N GLY A 277 -23.40 -15.47 -12.25
CA GLY A 277 -21.95 -15.29 -12.26
C GLY A 277 -21.39 -14.70 -13.57
N PRO A 278 -20.09 -14.37 -13.62
CA PRO A 278 -19.18 -14.27 -12.49
C PRO A 278 -19.42 -12.99 -11.66
N TYR A 279 -19.20 -13.07 -10.35
CA TYR A 279 -19.32 -11.93 -9.41
C TYR A 279 -18.06 -11.77 -8.58
N PHE A 280 -17.66 -10.52 -8.31
CA PHE A 280 -16.76 -10.17 -7.21
C PHE A 280 -17.62 -9.73 -6.03
N PHE A 281 -18.07 -10.70 -5.23
CA PHE A 281 -19.03 -10.44 -4.16
C PHE A 281 -18.36 -9.73 -2.98
N PRO A 282 -18.71 -8.47 -2.67
CA PRO A 282 -18.05 -7.71 -1.62
C PRO A 282 -18.40 -8.27 -0.25
N ILE A 283 -17.38 -8.47 0.60
CA ILE A 283 -17.54 -8.99 1.97
C ILE A 283 -17.44 -7.86 2.99
N ILE A 284 -16.38 -7.06 2.90
CA ILE A 284 -16.07 -6.02 3.89
C ILE A 284 -15.22 -4.92 3.24
N ASN A 285 -15.49 -3.67 3.59
CA ASN A 285 -14.60 -2.54 3.33
C ASN A 285 -13.90 -2.15 4.63
N ILE A 286 -12.57 -2.03 4.58
CA ILE A 286 -11.72 -1.71 5.74
C ILE A 286 -11.06 -0.37 5.47
N VAL A 287 -11.36 0.58 6.36
CA VAL A 287 -10.72 1.90 6.36
C VAL A 287 -9.81 2.01 7.57
N ASN A 288 -8.55 2.33 7.32
CA ASN A 288 -7.54 2.55 8.36
C ASN A 288 -6.96 3.96 8.21
N GLU A 289 -7.01 4.72 9.30
CA GLU A 289 -6.44 6.07 9.37
C GLU A 289 -5.37 6.12 10.45
N VAL A 290 -4.17 6.54 10.06
CA VAL A 290 -3.05 6.69 10.97
C VAL A 290 -2.44 8.07 10.80
N TYR A 291 -2.43 8.84 11.88
CA TYR A 291 -1.80 10.16 11.93
C TYR A 291 -0.95 10.28 13.20
N PRO A 292 0.26 10.86 13.13
CA PRO A 292 1.02 11.23 14.30
C PRO A 292 0.28 12.28 15.14
N PRO A 293 0.52 12.32 16.47
CA PRO A 293 0.00 13.37 17.33
C PRO A 293 0.43 14.76 16.84
N THR A 294 -0.43 15.76 17.03
CA THR A 294 -0.18 17.13 16.59
C THR A 294 1.09 17.73 17.21
N GLU A 295 1.47 17.35 18.44
CA GLU A 295 2.74 17.81 19.02
C GLU A 295 3.94 17.31 18.22
N THR A 296 3.92 16.05 17.77
CA THR A 296 4.99 15.46 16.95
C THR A 296 5.11 16.15 15.60
N LEU A 297 3.96 16.45 14.97
CA LEU A 297 3.91 17.20 13.71
C LEU A 297 4.46 18.61 13.87
N ASN A 298 4.14 19.29 14.97
CA ASN A 298 4.66 20.61 15.27
C ASN A 298 6.17 20.60 15.51
N THR A 299 6.69 19.63 16.27
CA THR A 299 8.13 19.46 16.47
C THR A 299 8.86 19.24 15.15
N LEU A 300 8.34 18.36 14.28
CA LEU A 300 8.91 18.12 12.96
C LEU A 300 8.87 19.39 12.10
N TYR A 301 7.75 20.11 12.10
CA TYR A 301 7.62 21.39 11.39
C TYR A 301 8.68 22.40 11.84
N GLN A 302 8.90 22.53 13.16
CA GLN A 302 9.94 23.40 13.70
C GLN A 302 11.34 22.94 13.26
N MET A 303 11.65 21.64 13.33
CA MET A 303 12.97 21.13 12.95
C MET A 303 13.25 21.30 11.46
N VAL A 304 12.25 21.12 10.59
CA VAL A 304 12.44 21.13 9.14
C VAL A 304 12.31 22.55 8.57
N GLN A 305 11.17 23.19 8.80
CA GLN A 305 10.84 24.45 8.11
C GLN A 305 11.56 25.65 8.71
N ILE A 306 11.68 25.72 10.05
CA ILE A 306 12.39 26.83 10.69
C ILE A 306 13.89 26.73 10.38
N SER A 307 14.47 25.53 10.40
CA SER A 307 15.87 25.33 9.99
C SER A 307 16.12 25.78 8.55
N LYS A 308 15.25 25.39 7.61
CA LYS A 308 15.35 25.83 6.20
C LYS A 308 15.27 27.35 6.08
N TYR A 309 14.36 27.99 6.80
CA TYR A 309 14.24 29.44 6.81
C TYR A 309 15.53 30.09 7.29
N TRP A 310 16.04 29.71 8.46
CA TRP A 310 17.30 30.26 9.00
C TRP A 310 18.49 30.02 8.08
N PHE A 311 18.60 28.83 7.49
CA PHE A 311 19.68 28.51 6.56
C PHE A 311 19.64 29.41 5.32
N ASN A 312 18.46 29.61 4.74
CA ASN A 312 18.28 30.50 3.60
C ASN A 312 18.66 31.95 3.93
N TRP A 313 18.22 32.48 5.09
CA TRP A 313 18.60 33.83 5.52
C TRP A 313 20.10 33.95 5.77
N ALA A 314 20.74 32.95 6.37
CA ALA A 314 22.18 32.94 6.56
C ALA A 314 22.92 33.01 5.22
N VAL A 315 22.49 32.24 4.21
CA VAL A 315 23.06 32.28 2.86
C VAL A 315 22.85 33.65 2.20
N TYR A 316 21.66 34.25 2.30
CA TYR A 316 21.41 35.58 1.75
C TYR A 316 22.26 36.67 2.40
N ILE A 317 22.43 36.62 3.73
CA ILE A 317 23.26 37.56 4.48
C ILE A 317 24.74 37.41 4.07
N LEU A 318 25.26 36.18 4.04
CA LEU A 318 26.64 35.90 3.62
C LEU A 318 26.89 36.34 2.17
N GLY A 319 25.95 36.04 1.27
CA GLY A 319 26.01 36.49 -0.13
C GLY A 319 26.01 38.01 -0.26
N GLY A 320 25.18 38.70 0.52
CA GLY A 320 25.15 40.17 0.59
C GLY A 320 26.47 40.76 1.08
N ILE A 321 27.07 40.18 2.13
CA ILE A 321 28.39 40.58 2.63
C ILE A 321 29.46 40.38 1.54
N CYS A 322 29.47 39.23 0.86
CA CYS A 322 30.42 38.95 -0.21
C CYS A 322 30.31 39.99 -1.35
N LEU A 323 29.09 40.35 -1.77
CA LEU A 323 28.87 41.38 -2.78
C LEU A 323 29.38 42.75 -2.34
N LEU A 324 29.16 43.13 -1.08
CA LEU A 324 29.68 44.40 -0.54
C LEU A 324 31.21 44.44 -0.53
N VAL A 325 31.88 43.32 -0.18
CA VAL A 325 33.35 43.22 -0.24
C VAL A 325 33.84 43.34 -1.69
N ILE A 326 33.18 42.70 -2.64
CA ILE A 326 33.53 42.81 -4.07
C ILE A 326 33.36 44.26 -4.56
N LEU A 327 32.25 44.92 -4.21
CA LEU A 327 32.03 46.33 -4.57
C LEU A 327 33.07 47.26 -3.93
N PHE A 328 33.45 47.02 -2.68
CA PHE A 328 34.47 47.82 -2.00
C PHE A 328 35.87 47.62 -2.60
N THR A 329 36.25 46.37 -2.87
CA THR A 329 37.54 46.05 -3.49
C THR A 329 37.64 46.57 -4.93
N THR A 330 36.59 46.43 -5.73
CA THR A 330 36.54 47.03 -7.08
C THR A 330 36.60 48.55 -7.03
N MET A 331 35.87 49.20 -6.12
CA MET A 331 35.93 50.66 -5.95
C MET A 331 37.32 51.17 -5.52
N THR A 332 38.00 50.45 -4.63
CA THR A 332 39.36 50.79 -4.21
C THR A 332 40.36 50.60 -5.35
N ILE A 333 40.26 49.52 -6.14
CA ILE A 333 41.08 49.30 -7.33
C ILE A 333 40.86 50.42 -8.37
N ILE A 334 39.61 50.79 -8.65
CA ILE A 334 39.28 51.88 -9.58
C ILE A 334 39.88 53.22 -9.09
N ARG A 335 39.79 53.51 -7.79
CA ARG A 335 40.40 54.71 -7.20
C ARG A 335 41.91 54.72 -7.34
N ILE A 336 42.59 53.59 -7.07
CA ILE A 336 44.05 53.45 -7.23
C ILE A 336 44.45 53.63 -8.70
N ALA A 337 43.74 52.99 -9.63
CA ALA A 337 44.01 53.12 -11.07
C ALA A 337 43.85 54.57 -11.57
N ARG A 338 42.79 55.27 -11.13
CA ARG A 338 42.58 56.70 -11.45
C ARG A 338 43.67 57.59 -10.87
N HIS A 339 44.14 57.31 -9.65
CA HIS A 339 45.23 58.08 -9.04
C HIS A 339 46.55 57.89 -9.81
N ARG A 340 46.84 56.65 -10.23
CA ARG A 340 48.04 56.34 -11.01
C ARG A 340 48.04 57.01 -12.38
N ASN A 341 46.90 57.05 -13.07
CA ASN A 341 46.75 57.76 -14.35
C ASN A 341 46.79 59.29 -14.25
N ARG A 342 46.69 59.87 -13.04
CA ARG A 342 46.84 61.32 -12.83
C ARG A 342 48.27 61.74 -12.51
N MET A 343 49.15 60.80 -12.16
CA MET A 343 50.51 61.05 -11.70
C MET A 343 51.60 60.63 -12.72
N GLY A 344 51.21 60.00 -13.82
CA GLY A 344 52.05 59.78 -15.01
C GLY A 344 51.44 60.53 -16.18
#